data_AF-A0A7S2QMB4-F1
#
_entry.id   AF-A0A7S2QMB4-F1
#
_cell.length_a   1.000
_cell.length_b   1.000
_cell.length_c   1.000
_cell.angle_alpha   90.00
_cell.angle_beta   90.00
_cell.angle_gamma   90.00
#
_symmetry.space_group_name_H-M   'P 1'
#
loop_
_entity.id
_entity.type
_entity.pdbx_description
1 polymer ?
#
loop_
_entity_poly.entity_id
_entity_poly.type
_entity_poly.pdbx_seq_one_letter_code
_entity_poly.pdbx_strand_id
1 'polypeptide(L)'
;DLEDLVSKSFLEFDRVQGALIAYYACMFIWVAELCHAISLFVIAYTAQLWYFKAYKTGDAAPACALCQAYCVCYEHHLGTLIFGSLLIAFLRVLRVVLGVLARAAANTENPVGECLAFFCGCVVTCFEQCLAFISKNAYIDVAMNSTGFCRAARHAVEVLAHESVAEVALNTITPLLQLSGLGGIAAAGGMLTMVLCRCVPQFSDPASEHYVKDPTMLAVVTGAISFLVAWPFLHIFDTVADTLLYCIATEEHRVKLKADEDNDQEDFCP
;
A
#
# COMPACT_ATOMS: atom_id res chain seq x y z
N ASP A 1 19.76 -31.24 -29.54
CA ASP A 1 19.14 -32.11 -28.51
C ASP A 1 18.87 -31.49 -27.14
N LEU A 2 19.71 -30.61 -26.57
CA LEU A 2 19.35 -29.88 -25.33
C LEU A 2 18.66 -28.52 -25.62
N GLU A 3 19.07 -27.83 -26.68
CA GLU A 3 18.43 -26.58 -27.12
C GLU A 3 17.00 -26.80 -27.67
N ASP A 4 16.74 -27.94 -28.33
CA ASP A 4 15.38 -28.32 -28.77
C ASP A 4 14.46 -28.70 -27.60
N LEU A 5 15.00 -29.23 -26.50
CA LEU A 5 14.23 -29.53 -25.29
C LEU A 5 13.88 -28.26 -24.51
N VAL A 6 14.77 -27.27 -24.50
CA VAL A 6 14.53 -25.95 -23.91
C VAL A 6 13.59 -25.10 -24.80
N SER A 7 13.71 -25.20 -26.12
CA SER A 7 12.81 -24.51 -27.06
C SER A 7 11.38 -25.10 -27.04
N LYS A 8 11.23 -26.42 -26.84
CA LYS A 8 9.92 -27.07 -26.64
C LYS A 8 9.35 -26.90 -25.23
N SER A 9 10.17 -26.44 -24.28
CA SER A 9 9.76 -26.08 -22.92
C SER A 9 9.15 -24.67 -22.84
N PHE A 10 9.30 -23.84 -23.87
CA PHE A 10 8.46 -22.67 -24.05
C PHE A 10 7.06 -23.16 -24.43
N LEU A 11 6.25 -23.37 -23.39
CA LEU A 11 4.84 -23.74 -23.45
C LEU A 11 4.16 -23.20 -24.72
N GLU A 12 3.99 -24.07 -25.73
CA GLU A 12 3.04 -23.81 -26.82
C GLU A 12 1.65 -23.89 -26.20
N PHE A 13 1.22 -22.80 -25.57
CA PHE A 13 -0.12 -22.68 -25.05
C PHE A 13 -1.09 -22.70 -26.22
N ASP A 14 -2.03 -23.63 -26.19
CA ASP A 14 -3.17 -23.56 -27.08
C ASP A 14 -3.87 -22.20 -26.90
N ARG A 15 -4.48 -21.64 -27.95
CA ARG A 15 -5.09 -20.30 -27.89
C ARG A 15 -6.11 -20.19 -26.74
N VAL A 16 -6.80 -21.28 -26.44
CA VAL A 16 -7.74 -21.38 -25.32
C VAL A 16 -6.99 -21.34 -23.98
N GLN A 17 -5.87 -22.05 -23.85
CA GLN A 17 -5.05 -22.03 -22.62
C GLN A 17 -4.46 -20.64 -22.36
N GLY A 18 -3.95 -19.97 -23.41
CA GLY A 18 -3.45 -18.59 -23.29
C GLY A 18 -4.53 -17.61 -22.84
N ALA A 19 -5.75 -17.71 -23.40
CA ALA A 19 -6.88 -16.88 -23.01
C ALA A 19 -7.30 -17.12 -21.54
N LEU A 20 -7.32 -18.37 -21.09
CA LEU A 20 -7.63 -18.72 -19.70
C LEU A 20 -6.58 -18.17 -18.73
N ILE A 21 -5.30 -18.29 -19.06
CA ILE A 21 -4.21 -17.74 -18.24
C ILE A 21 -4.32 -16.22 -18.11
N ALA A 22 -4.58 -15.52 -19.22
CA ALA A 22 -4.79 -14.07 -19.20
C ALA A 22 -6.01 -13.69 -18.34
N TYR A 23 -7.12 -14.43 -18.46
CA TYR A 23 -8.30 -14.21 -17.63
C TYR A 23 -8.01 -14.39 -16.14
N TYR A 24 -7.35 -15.50 -15.75
CA TYR A 24 -7.00 -15.75 -14.34
C TYR A 24 -6.01 -14.73 -13.80
N ALA A 25 -5.03 -14.29 -14.60
CA ALA A 25 -4.09 -13.25 -14.21
C ALA A 25 -4.80 -11.91 -13.97
N CYS A 26 -5.67 -11.49 -14.88
CA CYS A 26 -6.46 -10.26 -14.72
C CYS A 26 -7.39 -10.32 -13.50
N MET A 27 -8.06 -11.45 -13.29
CA MET A 27 -8.92 -11.66 -12.11
C MET A 27 -8.11 -11.64 -10.81
N PHE A 28 -6.93 -12.28 -10.78
CA PHE A 28 -6.06 -12.29 -9.61
C PHE A 28 -5.60 -10.87 -9.25
N ILE A 29 -5.16 -10.09 -10.24
CA ILE A 29 -4.76 -8.69 -10.04
C ILE A 29 -5.92 -7.88 -9.46
N TRP A 30 -7.11 -8.02 -10.05
CA TRP A 30 -8.28 -7.29 -9.58
C TRP A 30 -8.71 -7.67 -8.15
N VAL A 31 -8.74 -8.97 -7.84
CA VAL A 31 -9.07 -9.44 -6.49
C VAL A 31 -8.02 -8.98 -5.48
N ALA A 32 -6.73 -8.98 -5.84
CA ALA A 32 -5.67 -8.46 -4.97
C ALA A 32 -5.85 -6.95 -4.70
N GLU A 33 -6.19 -6.15 -5.73
CA GLU A 33 -6.50 -4.73 -5.56
C GLU A 33 -7.76 -4.52 -4.71
N LEU A 34 -8.78 -5.38 -4.82
CA LEU A 34 -9.96 -5.33 -3.96
C LEU A 34 -9.62 -5.65 -2.50
N CYS A 35 -8.81 -6.67 -2.24
CA CYS A 35 -8.33 -6.99 -0.89
C CYS A 35 -7.51 -5.83 -0.31
N HIS A 36 -6.69 -5.17 -1.12
CA HIS A 36 -5.94 -3.99 -0.72
C HIS A 36 -6.85 -2.81 -0.38
N ALA A 37 -7.84 -2.51 -1.24
CA ALA A 37 -8.83 -1.46 -1.01
C ALA A 37 -9.64 -1.68 0.28
N ILE A 38 -10.11 -2.90 0.53
CA ILE A 38 -10.83 -3.26 1.76
C ILE A 38 -9.92 -3.05 2.99
N SER A 39 -8.66 -3.48 2.90
CA SER A 39 -7.70 -3.33 4.00
C SER A 39 -7.43 -1.86 4.33
N LEU A 40 -7.20 -1.03 3.31
CA LEU A 40 -7.02 0.43 3.48
C LEU A 40 -8.26 1.07 4.11
N PHE A 41 -9.46 0.75 3.59
CA PHE A 41 -10.71 1.29 4.13
C PHE A 41 -10.91 0.91 5.60
N VAL A 42 -10.71 -0.36 5.97
CA VAL A 42 -10.93 -0.84 7.34
C VAL A 42 -9.96 -0.19 8.33
N ILE A 43 -8.68 -0.07 7.94
CA ILE A 43 -7.67 0.61 8.77
C ILE A 43 -8.02 2.09 8.91
N ALA A 44 -8.35 2.75 7.79
CA ALA A 44 -8.70 4.16 7.79
C ALA A 44 -9.95 4.46 8.61
N TYR A 45 -11.00 3.65 8.44
CA TYR A 45 -12.25 3.76 9.21
C TYR A 45 -11.99 3.60 10.72
N THR A 46 -11.15 2.63 11.10
CA THR A 46 -10.83 2.40 12.52
C THR A 46 -10.02 3.57 13.09
N ALA A 47 -9.04 4.08 12.34
CA ALA A 47 -8.19 5.19 12.76
C ALA A 47 -8.98 6.50 12.91
N GLN A 48 -9.84 6.84 11.93
CA GLN A 48 -10.67 8.05 12.02
C GLN A 48 -11.69 7.95 13.16
N LEU A 49 -12.28 6.76 13.36
CA LEU A 49 -13.23 6.55 14.45
C LEU A 49 -12.56 6.76 15.82
N TRP A 50 -11.32 6.29 15.98
CA TRP A 50 -10.54 6.57 17.18
C TRP A 50 -10.20 8.06 17.30
N TYR A 51 -9.78 8.71 16.22
CA TYR A 51 -9.43 10.13 16.21
C TYR A 51 -10.59 11.03 16.63
N PHE A 52 -11.75 10.89 15.98
CA PHE A 52 -12.89 11.77 16.25
C PHE A 52 -13.63 11.43 17.54
N LYS A 53 -13.58 10.17 18.00
CA LYS A 53 -14.27 9.76 19.23
C LYS A 53 -13.36 9.75 20.44
N ALA A 54 -12.35 8.89 20.45
CA ALA A 54 -11.51 8.72 21.63
C ALA A 54 -10.57 9.91 21.86
N TYR A 55 -9.93 10.40 20.81
CA TYR A 55 -8.94 11.48 20.95
C TYR A 55 -9.59 12.86 21.15
N LYS A 56 -10.66 13.19 20.39
CA LYS A 56 -11.30 14.51 20.45
C LYS A 56 -12.37 14.64 21.53
N THR A 57 -13.27 13.66 21.70
CA THR A 57 -14.37 13.78 22.68
C THR A 57 -14.05 13.14 24.03
N GLY A 58 -12.98 12.34 24.11
CA GLY A 58 -12.66 11.55 25.31
C GLY A 58 -13.59 10.36 25.53
N ASP A 59 -14.48 10.08 24.58
CA ASP A 59 -15.42 8.97 24.66
C ASP A 59 -14.72 7.63 24.43
N ALA A 60 -15.26 6.56 25.01
CA ALA A 60 -14.76 5.22 24.75
C ALA A 60 -14.92 4.85 23.26
N ALA A 61 -13.80 4.43 22.64
CA ALA A 61 -13.82 3.76 21.35
C ALA A 61 -14.69 2.49 21.44
N PRO A 62 -15.45 2.14 20.38
CA PRO A 62 -16.26 0.93 20.41
C PRO A 62 -15.40 -0.32 20.65
N ALA A 63 -15.92 -1.23 21.47
CA ALA A 63 -15.21 -2.44 21.92
C ALA A 63 -14.70 -3.34 20.78
N CYS A 64 -15.34 -3.27 19.61
CA CYS A 64 -14.92 -3.99 18.41
C CYS A 64 -14.91 -3.09 17.17
N ALA A 65 -14.07 -2.05 17.18
CA ALA A 65 -13.94 -1.10 16.07
C ALA A 65 -13.62 -1.77 14.72
N LEU A 66 -12.77 -2.82 14.72
CA LEU A 66 -12.44 -3.57 13.51
C LEU A 66 -13.64 -4.34 12.94
N CYS A 67 -14.41 -5.04 13.78
CA CYS A 67 -15.60 -5.76 13.30
C CYS A 67 -16.63 -4.77 12.74
N GLN A 68 -16.84 -3.66 13.43
CA GLN A 68 -17.69 -2.57 12.94
C GLN A 68 -17.21 -2.05 11.58
N ALA A 69 -15.90 -1.83 11.41
CA ALA A 69 -15.32 -1.38 10.15
C ALA A 69 -15.58 -2.38 9.01
N TYR A 70 -15.44 -3.68 9.26
CA TYR A 70 -15.77 -4.72 8.27
C TYR A 70 -17.27 -4.75 7.94
N CYS A 71 -18.16 -4.67 8.93
CA CYS A 71 -19.60 -4.63 8.69
C CYS A 71 -19.97 -3.41 7.82
N VAL A 72 -19.49 -2.23 8.19
CA VAL A 72 -19.73 -0.99 7.42
C VAL A 72 -19.15 -1.10 6.00
N CYS A 73 -17.96 -1.67 5.86
CA CYS A 73 -17.33 -1.93 4.57
C CYS A 73 -18.23 -2.79 3.67
N TYR A 74 -18.68 -3.95 4.15
CA TYR A 74 -19.47 -4.88 3.33
C TYR A 74 -20.91 -4.42 3.09
N GLU A 75 -21.54 -3.74 4.05
CA GLU A 75 -22.93 -3.30 3.93
C GLU A 75 -23.09 -2.01 3.11
N HIS A 76 -22.16 -1.05 3.26
CA HIS A 76 -22.36 0.32 2.76
C HIS A 76 -21.34 0.73 1.68
N HIS A 77 -20.11 0.21 1.73
CA HIS A 77 -19.01 0.70 0.87
C HIS A 77 -18.45 -0.32 -0.12
N LEU A 78 -18.95 -1.56 -0.11
CA LEU A 78 -18.43 -2.61 -0.98
C LEU A 78 -18.51 -2.23 -2.46
N GLY A 79 -19.60 -1.61 -2.89
CA GLY A 79 -19.78 -1.19 -4.28
C GLY A 79 -18.73 -0.17 -4.74
N THR A 80 -18.41 0.82 -3.92
CA THR A 80 -17.39 1.84 -4.25
C THR A 80 -15.98 1.25 -4.21
N LEU A 81 -15.72 0.29 -3.31
CA LEU A 81 -14.44 -0.42 -3.22
C LEU A 81 -14.22 -1.34 -4.44
N ILE A 82 -15.24 -2.09 -4.85
CA ILE A 82 -15.25 -2.93 -6.07
C ILE A 82 -15.00 -2.07 -7.31
N PHE A 83 -15.71 -0.95 -7.44
CA PHE A 83 -15.55 -0.04 -8.58
C PHE A 83 -14.16 0.59 -8.62
N GLY A 84 -13.70 1.12 -7.48
CA GLY A 84 -12.37 1.70 -7.35
C GLY A 84 -11.28 0.68 -7.68
N SER A 85 -11.33 -0.51 -7.09
CA SER A 85 -10.31 -1.54 -7.29
C SER A 85 -10.27 -2.04 -8.73
N LEU A 86 -11.43 -2.14 -9.40
CA LEU A 86 -11.49 -2.49 -10.82
C LEU A 86 -10.84 -1.42 -11.70
N LEU A 87 -11.10 -0.14 -11.41
CA LEU A 87 -10.50 0.97 -12.13
C LEU A 87 -8.98 0.99 -11.94
N ILE A 88 -8.49 0.85 -10.70
CA ILE A 88 -7.06 0.80 -10.40
C ILE A 88 -6.39 -0.42 -11.06
N ALA A 89 -7.02 -1.60 -10.99
CA ALA A 89 -6.51 -2.81 -11.64
C ALA A 89 -6.40 -2.64 -13.15
N PHE A 90 -7.42 -2.06 -13.80
CA PHE A 90 -7.40 -1.76 -15.23
C PHE A 90 -6.24 -0.81 -15.60
N LEU A 91 -6.07 0.28 -14.83
CA LEU A 91 -5.00 1.24 -15.05
C LEU A 91 -3.61 0.62 -14.81
N ARG A 92 -3.48 -0.33 -13.88
CA ARG A 92 -2.25 -1.09 -13.66
C ARG A 92 -1.92 -1.99 -14.85
N VAL A 93 -2.92 -2.68 -15.43
CA VAL A 93 -2.71 -3.49 -16.65
C VAL A 93 -2.31 -2.59 -17.83
N LEU A 94 -3.01 -1.48 -18.03
CA LEU A 94 -2.68 -0.50 -19.07
C LEU A 94 -1.23 -0.01 -18.95
N ARG A 95 -0.79 0.28 -17.72
CA ARG A 95 0.60 0.65 -17.42
C ARG A 95 1.59 -0.44 -17.81
N VAL A 96 1.33 -1.71 -17.48
CA VAL A 96 2.21 -2.83 -17.86
C VAL A 96 2.36 -2.90 -19.37
N VAL A 97 1.26 -2.75 -20.11
CA VAL A 97 1.28 -2.73 -21.58
C VAL A 97 2.11 -1.55 -22.10
N LEU A 98 1.88 -0.34 -21.60
CA LEU A 98 2.65 0.86 -21.98
C LEU A 98 4.14 0.72 -21.65
N GLY A 99 4.49 0.11 -20.51
CA GLY A 99 5.87 -0.15 -20.12
C GLY A 99 6.56 -1.17 -21.03
N VAL A 100 5.85 -2.21 -21.47
CA VAL A 100 6.37 -3.18 -22.45
C VAL A 100 6.59 -2.51 -23.79
N LEU A 101 5.64 -1.69 -24.27
CA LEU A 101 5.77 -0.96 -25.52
C LEU A 101 6.93 0.05 -25.48
N ALA A 102 7.10 0.76 -24.37
CA ALA A 102 8.21 1.70 -24.19
C ALA A 102 9.57 0.97 -24.24
N ARG A 103 9.69 -0.20 -23.62
CA ARG A 103 10.92 -1.03 -23.69
C ARG A 103 11.16 -1.59 -25.08
N ALA A 104 10.11 -2.02 -25.77
CA ALA A 104 10.22 -2.51 -27.14
C ALA A 104 10.69 -1.40 -28.10
N ALA A 105 10.22 -0.17 -27.91
CA ALA A 105 10.67 1.00 -28.67
C ALA A 105 12.12 1.40 -28.34
N ALA A 106 12.55 1.23 -27.09
CA ALA A 106 13.92 1.50 -26.64
C ALA A 106 14.96 0.57 -27.31
N ASN A 107 14.55 -0.63 -27.71
CA ASN A 107 15.43 -1.62 -28.34
C ASN A 107 15.69 -1.35 -29.84
N THR A 108 15.38 -0.14 -30.32
CA THR A 108 15.73 0.29 -31.67
C THR A 108 17.04 1.08 -31.61
N GLU A 109 17.99 0.83 -32.53
CA GLU A 109 19.25 1.62 -32.65
C GLU A 109 19.00 3.10 -33.08
N ASN A 110 17.76 3.58 -32.95
CA ASN A 110 17.34 4.92 -33.33
C ASN A 110 17.39 5.84 -32.09
N PRO A 111 18.21 6.91 -32.10
CA PRO A 111 18.27 7.86 -30.98
C PRO A 111 16.93 8.54 -30.66
N VAL A 112 16.02 8.65 -31.64
CA VAL A 112 14.65 9.14 -31.42
C VAL A 112 13.83 8.12 -30.61
N GLY A 113 14.04 6.82 -30.85
CA GLY A 113 13.40 5.72 -30.12
C GLY A 113 13.83 5.67 -28.66
N GLU A 114 15.12 5.87 -28.38
CA GLU A 114 15.66 5.96 -27.01
C GLU A 114 15.10 7.17 -26.25
N CYS A 115 15.06 8.35 -26.87
CA CYS A 115 14.50 9.55 -26.25
C CYS A 115 12.99 9.38 -25.95
N LEU A 116 12.23 8.82 -26.89
CA LEU A 116 10.80 8.54 -26.70
C LEU A 116 10.57 7.50 -25.59
N ALA A 117 11.38 6.44 -25.55
CA ALA A 117 11.30 5.42 -24.51
C ALA A 117 11.60 5.99 -23.11
N PHE A 118 12.58 6.89 -23.00
CA PHE A 118 12.88 7.58 -21.74
C PHE A 118 11.69 8.43 -21.28
N PHE A 119 11.11 9.24 -22.17
CA PHE A 119 9.94 10.08 -21.85
C PHE A 119 8.73 9.23 -21.47
N CYS A 120 8.41 8.20 -22.27
CA CYS A 120 7.33 7.26 -21.96
C CYS A 120 7.55 6.55 -20.62
N GLY A 121 8.78 6.13 -20.32
CA GLY A 121 9.14 5.53 -19.03
C GLY A 121 8.92 6.47 -17.85
N CYS A 122 9.29 7.75 -17.99
CA CYS A 122 9.04 8.78 -17.00
C CYS A 122 7.53 8.99 -16.76
N VAL A 123 6.75 9.14 -17.84
CA VAL A 123 5.28 9.31 -17.77
C VAL A 123 4.61 8.10 -17.11
N VAL A 124 5.01 6.88 -17.49
CA VAL A 124 4.49 5.63 -16.92
C VAL A 124 4.79 5.53 -15.42
N THR A 125 5.98 5.97 -14.99
CA THR A 125 6.39 5.97 -13.58
C THR A 125 5.65 7.03 -12.78
N CYS A 126 5.56 8.26 -13.30
CA CYS A 126 4.80 9.34 -12.69
C CYS A 126 3.32 8.96 -12.56
N PHE A 127 2.74 8.37 -13.60
CA PHE A 127 1.35 7.91 -13.58
C PHE A 127 1.10 6.87 -12.48
N GLU A 128 2.02 5.94 -12.25
CA GLU A 128 1.89 4.97 -11.13
C GLU A 128 1.95 5.65 -9.78
N GLN A 129 2.89 6.56 -9.58
CA GLN A 129 3.03 7.27 -8.31
C GLN A 129 1.76 8.08 -8.03
N CYS A 130 1.24 8.81 -9.02
CA CYS A 130 -0.02 9.54 -8.90
C CYS A 130 -1.20 8.60 -8.65
N LEU A 131 -1.27 7.47 -9.35
CA LEU A 131 -2.36 6.52 -9.18
C LEU A 131 -2.34 5.88 -7.79
N ALA A 132 -1.17 5.46 -7.32
CA ALA A 132 -0.98 4.90 -5.99
C ALA A 132 -1.37 5.92 -4.91
N PHE A 133 -0.91 7.16 -5.06
CA PHE A 133 -1.25 8.28 -4.18
C PHE A 133 -2.75 8.55 -4.12
N ILE A 134 -3.38 8.77 -5.29
CA ILE A 134 -4.81 9.07 -5.39
C ILE A 134 -5.63 7.89 -4.85
N SER A 135 -5.27 6.66 -5.18
CA SER A 135 -6.03 5.48 -4.74
C SER A 135 -6.01 5.31 -3.23
N LYS A 136 -4.84 5.45 -2.59
CA LYS A 136 -4.71 5.38 -1.12
C LYS A 136 -5.55 6.46 -0.44
N ASN A 137 -5.35 7.71 -0.85
CA ASN A 137 -6.02 8.86 -0.23
C ASN A 137 -7.53 8.89 -0.54
N ALA A 138 -7.96 8.40 -1.70
CA ALA A 138 -9.37 8.23 -2.01
C ALA A 138 -10.05 7.24 -1.06
N TYR A 139 -9.44 6.09 -0.76
CA TYR A 139 -10.05 5.12 0.16
C TYR A 139 -10.11 5.62 1.60
N ILE A 140 -9.10 6.40 2.03
CA ILE A 140 -9.14 7.12 3.32
C ILE A 140 -10.31 8.10 3.33
N ASP A 141 -10.49 8.88 2.27
CA ASP A 141 -11.61 9.82 2.16
C ASP A 141 -12.98 9.12 2.12
N VAL A 142 -13.10 7.98 1.43
CA VAL A 142 -14.32 7.16 1.44
C VAL A 142 -14.66 6.72 2.87
N ALA A 143 -13.67 6.35 3.68
CA ALA A 143 -13.88 5.96 5.08
C ALA A 143 -14.28 7.13 6.00
N MET A 144 -13.94 8.36 5.61
CA MET A 144 -14.20 9.59 6.36
C MET A 144 -15.53 10.24 5.99
N ASN A 145 -15.79 10.40 4.70
CA ASN A 145 -16.87 11.20 4.14
C ASN A 145 -17.99 10.36 3.52
N SER A 146 -17.83 9.04 3.47
CA SER A 146 -18.83 8.10 2.96
C SER A 146 -19.30 8.40 1.52
N THR A 147 -18.38 8.87 0.67
CA THR A 147 -18.67 9.20 -0.74
C THR A 147 -18.21 8.10 -1.72
N GLY A 148 -18.63 8.19 -2.98
CA GLY A 148 -18.16 7.30 -4.03
C GLY A 148 -16.70 7.59 -4.44
N PHE A 149 -15.98 6.58 -4.93
CA PHE A 149 -14.54 6.60 -5.15
C PHE A 149 -14.05 7.82 -5.97
N CYS A 150 -14.68 8.15 -7.08
CA CYS A 150 -14.25 9.30 -7.90
C CYS A 150 -14.44 10.65 -7.20
N ARG A 151 -15.51 10.79 -6.41
CA ARG A 151 -15.75 12.01 -5.62
C ARG A 151 -14.74 12.12 -4.49
N ALA A 152 -14.50 10.99 -3.81
CA ALA A 152 -13.52 10.87 -2.75
C ALA A 152 -12.10 11.18 -3.23
N ALA A 153 -11.71 10.64 -4.40
CA ALA A 153 -10.43 10.91 -5.03
C ALA A 153 -10.22 12.40 -5.33
N ARG A 154 -11.24 13.09 -5.85
CA ARG A 154 -11.17 14.53 -6.10
C ARG A 154 -11.01 15.33 -4.81
N HIS A 155 -11.83 15.03 -3.81
CA HIS A 155 -11.81 15.71 -2.52
C HIS A 155 -10.47 15.47 -1.80
N ALA A 156 -9.93 14.25 -1.86
CA ALA A 156 -8.64 13.94 -1.28
C ALA A 156 -7.51 14.76 -1.91
N VAL A 157 -7.48 14.92 -3.23
CA VAL A 157 -6.49 15.76 -3.91
C VAL A 157 -6.62 17.23 -3.50
N GLU A 158 -7.86 17.73 -3.35
CA GLU A 158 -8.13 19.11 -2.91
C GLU A 158 -7.61 19.35 -1.48
N VAL A 159 -7.99 18.49 -0.52
CA VAL A 159 -7.53 18.58 0.87
C VAL A 159 -6.01 18.54 0.96
N LEU A 160 -5.36 17.64 0.22
CA LEU A 160 -3.92 17.44 0.28
C LEU A 160 -3.12 18.54 -0.45
N ALA A 161 -3.70 19.15 -1.49
CA ALA A 161 -3.07 20.30 -2.15
C ALA A 161 -2.93 21.51 -1.21
N HIS A 162 -3.84 21.66 -0.23
CA HIS A 162 -3.81 22.76 0.74
C HIS A 162 -2.91 22.50 1.96
N GLU A 163 -2.60 21.24 2.28
CA GLU A 163 -1.83 20.84 3.47
C GLU A 163 -0.55 20.05 3.15
N SER A 164 0.16 20.49 2.10
CA SER A 164 1.31 19.76 1.54
C SER A 164 2.49 19.52 2.50
N VAL A 165 2.71 20.38 3.51
CA VAL A 165 3.94 20.32 4.33
C VAL A 165 3.97 19.08 5.22
N ALA A 166 2.85 18.77 5.88
CA ALA A 166 2.78 17.65 6.81
C ALA A 166 2.75 16.30 6.07
N GLU A 167 2.12 16.27 4.89
CA GLU A 167 2.14 15.10 4.01
C GLU A 167 3.54 14.80 3.48
N VAL A 168 4.25 15.83 3.00
CA VAL A 168 5.64 15.68 2.54
C VAL A 168 6.55 15.19 3.67
N ALA A 169 6.34 15.67 4.90
CA ALA A 169 7.08 15.21 6.06
C ALA A 169 6.84 13.72 6.34
N LEU A 170 5.59 13.25 6.35
CA LEU A 170 5.27 11.83 6.55
C LEU A 170 5.82 10.94 5.44
N ASN A 171 5.66 11.34 4.18
CA ASN A 171 6.21 10.58 3.04
C ASN A 171 7.75 10.46 3.10
N THR A 172 8.41 11.36 3.83
CA THR A 172 9.87 11.29 4.07
C THR A 172 10.21 10.46 5.31
N ILE A 173 9.46 10.61 6.41
CA ILE A 173 9.77 10.01 7.71
C ILE A 173 9.33 8.55 7.79
N THR A 174 8.13 8.23 7.29
CA THR A 174 7.55 6.89 7.45
C THR A 174 8.39 5.79 6.79
N PRO A 175 8.96 5.96 5.58
CA PRO A 175 9.85 4.96 5.01
C PRO A 175 11.13 4.73 5.84
N LEU A 176 11.68 5.77 6.47
CA LEU A 176 12.85 5.65 7.36
C LEU A 176 12.49 4.88 8.63
N LEU A 177 11.31 5.15 9.20
CA LEU A 177 10.78 4.41 10.35
C LEU A 177 10.52 2.94 10.00
N GLN A 178 9.94 2.67 8.83
CA GLN A 178 9.72 1.31 8.34
C GLN A 178 11.04 0.57 8.14
N LEU A 179 12.04 1.20 7.50
CA LEU A 179 13.34 0.59 7.26
C LEU A 179 14.06 0.27 8.58
N SER A 180 14.08 1.20 9.52
CA SER A 180 14.69 0.99 10.84
C SER A 180 13.92 -0.04 11.67
N GLY A 181 12.59 -0.07 11.60
CA GLY A 181 11.75 -1.05 12.29
C GLY A 181 11.91 -2.48 11.73
N LEU A 182 11.81 -2.64 10.41
CA LEU A 182 12.04 -3.93 9.72
C LEU A 182 13.44 -4.45 10.01
N GLY A 183 14.46 -3.58 9.83
CA GLY A 183 15.85 -3.92 10.09
C GLY A 183 16.11 -4.28 11.54
N GLY A 184 15.52 -3.52 12.47
CA GLY A 184 15.62 -3.75 13.91
C GLY A 184 15.00 -5.09 14.33
N ILE A 185 13.79 -5.41 13.87
CA ILE A 185 13.11 -6.66 14.20
C ILE A 185 13.84 -7.87 13.61
N ALA A 186 14.27 -7.77 12.34
CA ALA A 186 15.04 -8.83 11.68
C ALA A 186 16.40 -9.06 12.36
N ALA A 187 17.11 -7.99 12.70
CA ALA A 187 18.39 -8.06 13.39
C ALA A 187 18.24 -8.60 14.82
N ALA A 188 17.25 -8.13 15.58
CA ALA A 188 17.00 -8.61 16.93
C ALA A 188 16.62 -10.11 16.93
N GLY A 189 15.77 -10.55 16.01
CA GLY A 189 15.42 -11.97 15.84
C GLY A 189 16.63 -12.84 15.49
N GLY A 190 17.42 -12.41 14.50
CA GLY A 190 18.65 -13.12 14.12
C GLY A 190 19.70 -13.15 15.23
N MET A 191 19.93 -12.03 15.92
CA MET A 191 20.85 -11.95 17.06
C MET A 191 20.41 -12.83 18.23
N LEU A 192 19.12 -12.84 18.56
CA LEU A 192 18.59 -13.71 19.61
C LEU A 192 18.81 -15.18 19.26
N THR A 193 18.51 -15.59 18.03
CA THR A 193 18.79 -16.96 17.55
C THR A 193 20.27 -17.30 17.64
N MET A 194 21.16 -16.38 17.24
CA MET A 194 22.62 -16.56 17.37
C MET A 194 23.04 -16.78 18.83
N VAL A 195 22.55 -15.95 19.75
CA VAL A 195 22.87 -16.06 21.17
C VAL A 195 22.36 -17.39 21.73
N LEU A 196 21.12 -17.78 21.43
CA LEU A 196 20.55 -19.05 21.89
C LEU A 196 21.35 -20.26 21.39
N CYS A 197 21.72 -20.27 20.11
CA CYS A 197 22.49 -21.38 19.53
C CYS A 197 23.92 -21.49 20.09
N ARG A 198 24.49 -20.39 20.60
CA ARG A 198 25.86 -20.35 21.14
C ARG A 198 25.93 -20.51 22.65
N CYS A 199 24.90 -20.04 23.38
CA CYS A 199 24.92 -19.98 24.83
C CYS A 199 24.09 -21.08 25.50
N VAL A 200 23.15 -21.71 24.79
CA VAL A 200 22.33 -22.80 25.35
C VAL A 200 22.98 -24.15 24.99
N PRO A 201 23.38 -24.97 25.99
CA PRO A 201 24.07 -26.24 25.75
C PRO A 201 23.29 -27.22 24.86
N GLN A 202 21.96 -27.18 24.93
CA GLN A 202 21.05 -28.00 24.10
C GLN A 202 21.23 -27.76 22.59
N PHE A 203 21.65 -26.57 22.17
CA PHE A 203 21.82 -26.24 20.76
C PHE A 203 23.30 -26.18 20.34
N SER A 204 24.22 -26.02 21.30
CA SER A 204 25.65 -25.85 21.06
C SER A 204 26.47 -27.14 21.21
N ASP A 205 25.99 -28.15 21.95
CA ASP A 205 26.74 -29.39 22.19
C ASP A 205 26.51 -30.39 21.04
N PRO A 206 27.58 -30.85 20.33
CA PRO A 206 27.48 -31.88 19.30
C PRO A 206 26.87 -33.20 19.77
N ALA A 207 26.88 -33.48 21.08
CA ALA A 207 26.26 -34.66 21.66
C ALA A 207 24.75 -34.51 21.92
N SER A 208 24.20 -33.30 21.76
CA SER A 208 22.77 -33.05 21.93
C SER A 208 21.97 -33.43 20.68
N GLU A 209 20.76 -33.97 20.89
CA GLU A 209 19.82 -34.32 19.81
C GLU A 209 19.41 -33.11 18.96
N HIS A 210 19.47 -31.90 19.53
CA HIS A 210 19.09 -30.64 18.86
C HIS A 210 20.27 -29.78 18.45
N TYR A 211 21.44 -30.38 18.25
CA TYR A 211 22.66 -29.67 17.85
C TYR A 211 22.49 -28.91 16.54
N VAL A 212 22.80 -27.61 16.56
CA VAL A 212 22.76 -26.75 15.38
C VAL A 212 24.17 -26.62 14.79
N LYS A 213 24.41 -27.33 13.69
CA LYS A 213 25.72 -27.35 13.00
C LYS A 213 26.12 -25.97 12.43
N ASP A 214 25.16 -25.23 11.90
CA ASP A 214 25.38 -23.86 11.40
C ASP A 214 24.41 -22.86 12.03
N PRO A 215 24.81 -22.25 13.17
CA PRO A 215 24.03 -21.20 13.83
C PRO A 215 23.79 -19.96 12.97
N THR A 216 24.72 -19.66 12.03
CA THR A 216 24.66 -18.44 11.23
C THR A 216 23.57 -18.53 10.18
N MET A 217 23.48 -19.65 9.47
CA MET A 217 22.38 -19.92 8.53
C MET A 217 21.03 -19.90 9.24
N LEU A 218 20.93 -20.53 10.42
CA LEU A 218 19.67 -20.54 11.19
C LEU A 218 19.26 -19.11 11.59
N ALA A 219 20.19 -18.28 12.03
CA ALA A 219 19.92 -16.88 12.38
C ALA A 219 19.48 -16.03 11.17
N VAL A 220 20.07 -16.24 10.00
CA VAL A 220 19.64 -15.57 8.76
C VAL A 220 18.21 -15.97 8.40
N VAL A 221 17.88 -17.26 8.48
CA VAL A 221 16.52 -17.75 8.21
C VAL A 221 15.53 -17.19 9.22
N THR A 222 15.85 -17.21 10.52
CA THR A 222 14.97 -16.59 11.54
C THR A 222 14.80 -15.10 11.29
N GLY A 223 15.88 -14.37 10.98
CA GLY A 223 15.82 -12.94 10.64
C GLY A 223 14.93 -12.68 9.42
N ALA A 224 15.00 -13.51 8.39
CA ALA A 224 14.12 -13.42 7.22
C ALA A 224 12.64 -13.66 7.57
N ILE A 225 12.35 -14.66 8.42
CA ILE A 225 10.99 -14.91 8.91
C ILE A 225 10.49 -13.73 9.75
N SER A 226 11.32 -13.20 10.65
CA SER A 226 11.00 -12.02 11.46
C SER A 226 10.72 -10.79 10.59
N PHE A 227 11.48 -10.59 9.51
CA PHE A 227 11.23 -9.55 8.53
C PHE A 227 9.87 -9.72 7.84
N LEU A 228 9.55 -10.92 7.36
CA LEU A 228 8.27 -11.21 6.70
C LEU A 228 7.08 -10.97 7.62
N VAL A 229 7.21 -11.29 8.90
CA VAL A 229 6.16 -11.03 9.90
C VAL A 229 6.07 -9.54 10.22
N ALA A 230 7.19 -8.83 10.34
CA ALA A 230 7.22 -7.40 10.68
C ALA A 230 6.65 -6.50 9.58
N TRP A 231 6.85 -6.87 8.32
CA TRP A 231 6.42 -6.10 7.14
C TRP A 231 4.96 -5.63 7.19
N PRO A 232 3.94 -6.51 7.32
CA PRO A 232 2.55 -6.08 7.37
C PRO A 232 2.22 -5.19 8.57
N PHE A 233 2.83 -5.40 9.73
CA PHE A 233 2.60 -4.54 10.90
C PHE A 233 3.06 -3.10 10.65
N LEU A 234 4.24 -2.94 10.07
CA LEU A 234 4.78 -1.61 9.76
C LEU A 234 4.09 -0.95 8.56
N HIS A 235 3.48 -1.75 7.68
CA HIS A 235 2.58 -1.22 6.65
C HIS A 235 1.24 -0.70 7.22
N ILE A 236 0.68 -1.38 8.24
CA ILE A 236 -0.51 -0.88 8.95
C ILE A 236 -0.19 0.45 9.64
N PHE A 237 0.97 0.56 10.29
CA PHE A 237 1.39 1.80 10.95
C PHE A 237 1.41 3.00 9.99
N ASP A 238 1.98 2.81 8.80
CA ASP A 238 2.02 3.83 7.74
C ASP A 238 0.62 4.27 7.31
N THR A 239 -0.30 3.31 7.10
CA THR A 239 -1.68 3.62 6.73
C THR A 239 -2.42 4.40 7.84
N VAL A 240 -2.18 4.06 9.11
CA VAL A 240 -2.76 4.78 10.24
C VAL A 240 -2.20 6.20 10.33
N ALA A 241 -0.89 6.39 10.17
CA ALA A 241 -0.24 7.71 10.18
C ALA A 241 -0.83 8.62 9.10
N ASP A 242 -0.97 8.12 7.87
CA ASP A 242 -1.57 8.86 6.77
C ASP A 242 -3.05 9.19 7.03
N THR A 243 -3.80 8.26 7.61
CA THR A 243 -5.20 8.52 7.96
C THR A 243 -5.33 9.60 9.03
N LEU A 244 -4.50 9.56 10.07
CA LEU A 244 -4.51 10.57 11.13
C LEU A 244 -4.15 11.95 10.58
N LEU A 245 -3.15 12.01 9.71
CA LEU A 245 -2.82 13.26 9.03
C LEU A 245 -3.99 13.74 8.17
N TYR A 246 -4.59 12.86 7.40
CA TYR A 246 -5.76 13.19 6.59
C TYR A 246 -6.92 13.72 7.45
N CYS A 247 -7.13 13.16 8.64
CA CYS A 247 -8.14 13.65 9.60
C CYS A 247 -7.84 15.08 10.03
N ILE A 248 -6.59 15.38 10.39
CA ILE A 248 -6.14 16.72 10.78
C ILE A 248 -6.31 17.70 9.61
N ALA A 249 -5.79 17.35 8.43
CA ALA A 249 -5.87 18.18 7.23
C ALA A 249 -7.33 18.48 6.83
N THR A 250 -8.21 17.47 6.92
CA THR A 250 -9.64 17.65 6.65
C THR A 250 -10.30 18.59 7.67
N GLU A 251 -9.91 18.53 8.94
CA GLU A 251 -10.43 19.41 9.98
C GLU A 251 -9.99 20.86 9.74
N GLU A 252 -8.70 21.07 9.47
CA GLU A 252 -8.14 22.40 9.17
C GLU A 252 -8.80 23.00 7.92
N HIS A 253 -9.00 22.20 6.87
CA HIS A 253 -9.71 22.62 5.66
C HIS A 253 -11.15 23.05 5.97
N ARG A 254 -11.88 22.29 6.80
CA ARG A 254 -13.26 22.66 7.22
C ARG A 254 -13.32 23.91 8.07
N VAL A 255 -12.29 24.19 8.88
CA VAL A 255 -12.21 25.42 9.67
C VAL A 255 -11.96 26.63 8.78
N LYS A 256 -11.07 26.51 7.79
CA LYS A 256 -10.80 27.57 6.80
C LYS A 256 -12.06 27.95 6.02
N LEU A 257 -12.77 26.94 5.50
CA LEU A 257 -14.02 27.18 4.76
C LEU A 257 -15.08 27.93 5.59
N LYS A 258 -15.22 27.60 6.89
CA LYS A 258 -16.15 28.30 7.77
C LYS A 258 -15.73 29.75 8.03
N ALA A 259 -14.42 29.98 8.20
CA ALA A 259 -13.90 31.34 8.38
C ALA A 259 -14.12 32.20 7.14
N ASP A 260 -13.97 31.61 5.94
CA ASP A 260 -14.24 32.28 4.67
C ASP A 260 -15.74 32.59 4.52
N GLU A 261 -16.63 31.65 4.87
CA GLU A 261 -18.09 31.86 4.88
C GLU A 261 -18.52 32.97 5.85
N ASP A 262 -17.96 32.98 7.06
CA ASP A 262 -18.24 34.01 8.07
C ASP A 262 -17.76 35.39 7.60
N ASN A 263 -16.59 35.47 6.96
CA ASN A 263 -16.02 36.72 6.44
C ASN A 263 -16.83 37.26 5.23
N ASP A 264 -17.26 36.39 4.32
CA ASP A 264 -18.15 36.77 3.21
C ASP A 264 -19.53 37.27 3.73
N GLN A 265 -20.00 36.73 4.86
CA GLN A 265 -21.25 37.13 5.48
C GLN A 265 -21.15 38.47 6.24
N GLU A 266 -19.99 38.80 6.82
CA GLU A 266 -19.71 40.12 7.39
C GLU A 266 -19.61 41.22 6.31
N ASP A 267 -18.98 40.94 5.17
CA ASP A 267 -18.88 41.89 4.05
C ASP A 267 -20.23 42.21 3.39
N PHE A 268 -21.23 41.32 3.54
CA PHE A 268 -22.59 41.52 3.00
C PHE A 268 -23.57 42.20 3.97
N CYS A 269 -23.17 42.46 5.22
CA CYS A 269 -24.02 43.10 6.23
C CYS A 269 -23.52 44.54 6.52
N PRO A 270 -24.14 45.59 5.93
CA PRO A 270 -23.75 46.99 6.13
C PRO A 270 -24.10 47.57 7.51
#